data_AF-A0A9Q4DL24-F1
#
_entry.id   AF-A0A9Q4DL24-F1
#
_cell.length_a   1.000
_cell.length_b   1.000
_cell.length_c   1.000
_cell.angle_alpha   90.00
_cell.angle_beta   90.00
_cell.angle_gamma   90.00
#
_symmetry.space_group_name_H-M   'P 1'
#
loop_
_entity.id
_entity.type
_entity.pdbx_description
1 polymer ?
#
loop_
_entity_poly.entity_id
_entity_poly.type
_entity_poly.pdbx_seq_one_letter_code
_entity_poly.pdbx_strand_id
1 'polypeptide(L)'
;MQKWSYETYEKIDRVYKGIVEDYYMNRSPDIVALEMHVSREMLKRDFTKRQLKIITFIYTFSFPYNKKAALIKNMQDFELCGVSKTKISEELDKLAELRVIEWDKGTKEFSINDPHYWEVPFNRGVSDTRYQQMFIENLDHAGVDISTVISRLR
;
A
#
# COMPACT_ATOMS: atom_id res chain seq x y z
N MET A 1 27.77 21.87 -16.34
CA MET A 1 26.91 20.69 -16.50
C MET A 1 26.93 20.30 -17.97
N GLN A 2 27.33 19.06 -18.32
CA GLN A 2 27.44 18.67 -19.73
C GLN A 2 26.03 18.62 -20.36
N LYS A 3 25.82 19.35 -21.45
CA LYS A 3 24.54 19.46 -22.18
C LYS A 3 23.90 18.08 -22.48
N TRP A 4 24.73 17.06 -22.68
CA TRP A 4 24.36 15.68 -22.94
C TRP A 4 23.65 14.98 -21.76
N SER A 5 24.01 15.29 -20.51
CA SER A 5 23.37 14.69 -19.33
C SER A 5 21.97 15.25 -19.10
N TYR A 6 21.77 16.53 -19.46
CA TYR A 6 20.46 17.20 -19.37
C TYR A 6 19.48 16.67 -20.44
N GLU A 7 19.92 16.56 -21.69
CA GLU A 7 19.07 16.05 -22.79
C GLU A 7 18.68 14.58 -22.60
N THR A 8 19.56 13.79 -21.98
CA THR A 8 19.26 12.39 -21.62
C THR A 8 18.23 12.32 -20.49
N TYR A 9 18.38 13.17 -19.48
CA TYR A 9 17.44 13.25 -18.36
C TYR A 9 16.02 13.63 -18.83
N GLU A 10 15.90 14.66 -19.68
CA GLU A 10 14.61 15.11 -20.24
C GLU A 10 13.90 14.05 -21.11
N LYS A 11 14.66 13.16 -21.77
CA LYS A 11 14.08 12.05 -22.53
C LYS A 11 13.56 10.96 -21.60
N ILE A 12 14.34 10.63 -20.57
CA ILE A 12 13.98 9.63 -19.56
C ILE A 12 12.76 10.09 -18.77
N ASP A 13 12.72 11.36 -18.35
CA ASP A 13 11.59 11.96 -17.65
C ASP A 13 10.29 11.89 -18.49
N ARG A 14 10.37 12.17 -19.79
CA ARG A 14 9.22 12.00 -20.70
C ARG A 14 8.73 10.56 -20.80
N VAL A 15 9.64 9.59 -20.87
CA VAL A 15 9.27 8.18 -20.86
C VAL A 15 8.58 7.80 -19.55
N TYR A 16 9.12 8.24 -18.40
CA TYR A 16 8.48 7.98 -17.11
C TYR A 16 7.11 8.65 -16.98
N LYS A 17 6.96 9.90 -17.46
CA LYS A 17 5.65 10.58 -17.49
C LYS A 17 4.64 9.83 -18.33
N GLY A 18 5.03 9.37 -19.53
CA GLY A 18 4.15 8.55 -20.37
C GLY A 18 3.73 7.25 -19.67
N ILE A 19 4.66 6.55 -19.02
CA ILE A 19 4.33 5.35 -18.22
C ILE A 19 3.37 5.69 -17.08
N VAL A 20 3.56 6.83 -16.41
CA VAL A 20 2.66 7.27 -15.34
C VAL A 20 1.25 7.54 -15.88
N GLU A 21 1.13 8.29 -16.97
CA GLU A 21 -0.16 8.64 -17.57
C GLU A 21 -0.88 7.40 -18.12
N ASP A 22 -0.17 6.57 -18.88
CA ASP A 22 -0.77 5.42 -19.59
C ASP A 22 -1.10 4.26 -18.64
N TYR A 23 -0.29 4.05 -17.60
CA TYR A 23 -0.40 2.88 -16.72
C TYR A 23 -0.75 3.23 -15.28
N TYR A 24 -0.06 4.21 -14.67
CA TYR A 24 -0.21 4.50 -13.24
C TYR A 24 -1.47 5.31 -12.90
N MET A 25 -1.89 6.20 -13.80
CA MET A 25 -3.09 7.03 -13.63
C MET A 25 -4.37 6.31 -14.11
N ASN A 26 -4.25 5.29 -14.95
CA ASN A 26 -5.36 4.47 -15.45
C ASN A 26 -5.66 3.26 -14.54
N ARG A 27 -5.36 3.36 -13.24
CA ARG A 27 -5.65 2.29 -12.28
C ARG A 27 -7.14 2.20 -11.98
N SER A 28 -7.61 1.00 -11.68
CA SER A 28 -9.01 0.77 -11.30
C SER A 28 -9.35 1.57 -10.04
N PRO A 29 -10.46 2.35 -10.03
CA PRO A 29 -10.89 3.08 -8.84
C PRO A 29 -11.02 2.21 -7.60
N ASP A 30 -11.48 0.95 -7.75
CA ASP A 30 -11.62 0.00 -6.65
C ASP A 30 -10.26 -0.41 -6.06
N ILE A 31 -9.24 -0.55 -6.92
CA ILE A 31 -7.87 -0.86 -6.49
C ILE A 31 -7.27 0.33 -5.74
N VAL A 32 -7.47 1.55 -6.25
CA VAL A 32 -6.99 2.78 -5.61
C VAL A 32 -7.70 3.01 -4.27
N ALA A 33 -9.01 2.79 -4.20
CA ALA A 33 -9.75 2.89 -2.94
C ALA A 33 -9.25 1.87 -1.91
N LEU A 34 -9.09 0.60 -2.31
CA LEU A 34 -8.54 -0.43 -1.43
C LEU A 34 -7.12 -0.09 -0.96
N GLU A 35 -6.25 0.41 -1.86
CA GLU A 35 -4.91 0.87 -1.54
C GLU A 35 -4.91 1.97 -0.47
N MET A 36 -5.82 2.95 -0.59
CA MET A 36 -5.98 4.03 0.40
C MET A 36 -6.46 3.48 1.75
N HIS A 37 -7.40 2.53 1.75
CA HIS A 37 -7.88 1.87 2.97
C HIS A 37 -6.76 1.10 3.68
N VAL A 38 -6.00 0.29 2.94
CA VAL A 38 -4.85 -0.47 3.43
C VAL A 38 -3.82 0.47 4.05
N SER A 39 -3.43 1.52 3.34
CA SER A 39 -2.42 2.48 3.80
C SER A 39 -2.83 3.16 5.10
N ARG A 40 -4.12 3.55 5.21
CA ARG A 40 -4.66 4.16 6.43
C ARG A 40 -4.65 3.18 7.60
N GLU A 41 -5.10 1.95 7.41
CA GLU A 41 -5.22 0.98 8.50
C GLU A 41 -3.85 0.43 8.93
N MET A 42 -2.87 0.32 8.05
CA MET A 42 -1.49 0.01 8.41
C MET A 42 -0.91 0.98 9.45
N LEU A 43 -1.28 2.26 9.40
CA LEU A 43 -0.84 3.29 10.36
C LEU A 43 -1.57 3.22 11.70
N LYS A 44 -2.80 2.70 11.71
CA LYS A 44 -3.66 2.65 12.89
C LYS A 44 -3.48 1.37 13.71
N ARG A 45 -3.08 0.27 13.08
CA ARG A 45 -3.01 -1.05 13.71
C ARG A 45 -1.65 -1.30 14.36
N ASP A 46 -1.62 -2.12 15.41
CA ASP A 46 -0.43 -2.38 16.22
C ASP A 46 0.48 -3.45 15.58
N PHE A 47 0.92 -3.19 14.35
CA PHE A 47 1.85 -4.07 13.64
C PHE A 47 3.27 -3.94 14.20
N THR A 48 3.98 -5.06 14.27
CA THR A 48 5.43 -4.99 14.51
C THR A 48 6.13 -4.36 13.30
N LYS A 49 7.34 -3.81 13.52
CA LYS A 49 8.17 -3.28 12.43
C LYS A 49 8.44 -4.32 11.33
N ARG A 50 8.49 -5.61 11.68
CA ARG A 50 8.75 -6.70 10.74
C ARG A 50 7.52 -7.00 9.90
N GLN A 51 6.35 -7.06 10.53
CA GLN A 51 5.07 -7.20 9.85
C GLN A 51 4.84 -6.05 8.86
N LEU A 52 5.06 -4.79 9.29
CA LEU A 52 4.96 -3.64 8.39
C LEU A 52 5.88 -3.77 7.18
N LYS A 53 7.13 -4.22 7.36
CA LYS A 53 8.05 -4.46 6.24
C LYS A 53 7.54 -5.49 5.25
N ILE A 54 6.94 -6.59 5.73
CA ILE A 54 6.34 -7.64 4.87
C ILE A 54 5.14 -7.08 4.11
N ILE A 55 4.21 -6.43 4.82
CA ILE A 55 3.01 -5.83 4.21
C ILE A 55 3.42 -4.78 3.18
N THR A 56 4.34 -3.88 3.51
CA THR A 56 4.86 -2.87 2.57
C THR A 56 5.54 -3.51 1.36
N PHE A 57 6.22 -4.64 1.53
CA PHE A 57 6.82 -5.37 0.41
C PHE A 57 5.74 -5.92 -0.54
N ILE A 58 4.71 -6.58 0.00
CA ILE A 58 3.56 -7.06 -0.79
C ILE A 58 2.84 -5.89 -1.46
N TYR A 59 2.57 -4.81 -0.72
CA TYR A 59 1.98 -3.57 -1.22
C TYR A 59 2.76 -3.03 -2.43
N THR A 60 4.09 -2.91 -2.30
CA THR A 60 4.98 -2.35 -3.33
C THR A 60 4.89 -3.14 -4.64
N PHE A 61 4.74 -4.46 -4.57
CA PHE A 61 4.65 -5.33 -5.74
C PHE A 61 3.21 -5.69 -6.16
N SER A 62 2.20 -5.05 -5.57
CA SER A 62 0.77 -5.24 -5.90
C SER A 62 0.11 -3.95 -6.38
N PHE A 63 -0.38 -3.10 -5.48
CA PHE A 63 -1.24 -1.94 -5.80
C PHE A 63 -0.66 -0.95 -6.84
N PRO A 64 0.64 -0.61 -6.81
CA PRO A 64 1.23 0.26 -7.84
C PRO A 64 1.12 -0.32 -9.26
N TYR A 65 0.98 -1.64 -9.37
CA TYR A 65 0.84 -2.38 -10.62
C TYR A 65 -0.62 -2.72 -10.96
N ASN A 66 -1.57 -1.97 -10.41
CA ASN A 66 -3.01 -2.13 -10.63
C ASN A 66 -3.57 -3.55 -10.33
N LYS A 67 -3.00 -4.23 -9.33
CA LYS A 67 -3.37 -5.60 -8.96
C LYS A 67 -3.43 -5.76 -7.45
N LYS A 68 -4.28 -6.68 -6.98
CA LYS A 68 -4.47 -6.97 -5.54
C LYS A 68 -3.40 -7.89 -4.96
N ALA A 69 -2.69 -8.64 -5.82
CA ALA A 69 -1.71 -9.62 -5.41
C ALA A 69 -0.32 -9.34 -6.00
N ALA A 70 0.70 -9.54 -5.16
CA ALA A 70 2.10 -9.53 -5.55
C ALA A 70 2.54 -10.94 -5.94
N LEU A 71 3.26 -11.06 -7.05
CA LEU A 71 3.90 -12.31 -7.45
C LEU A 71 5.27 -12.38 -6.78
N ILE A 72 5.44 -13.27 -5.80
CA ILE A 72 6.69 -13.44 -5.05
C ILE A 72 7.08 -14.92 -5.13
N LYS A 73 7.98 -15.23 -6.07
CA LYS A 73 8.23 -16.63 -6.46
C LYS A 73 8.98 -17.44 -5.40
N ASN A 74 9.78 -16.76 -4.56
CA ASN A 74 10.56 -17.37 -3.50
C ASN A 74 10.29 -16.62 -2.20
N MET A 75 9.97 -17.35 -1.12
CA MET A 75 9.76 -16.71 0.19
C MET A 75 11.00 -15.94 0.68
N GLN A 76 12.20 -16.38 0.30
CA GLN A 76 13.46 -15.72 0.64
C GLN A 76 13.55 -14.30 0.07
N ASP A 77 12.73 -13.93 -0.92
CA ASP A 77 12.74 -12.57 -1.48
C ASP A 77 12.30 -11.52 -0.43
N PHE A 78 11.62 -11.90 0.65
CA PHE A 78 11.35 -11.01 1.79
C PHE A 78 12.63 -10.59 2.57
N GLU A 79 13.77 -11.24 2.34
CA GLU A 79 15.06 -10.74 2.83
C GLU A 79 15.40 -9.37 2.22
N LEU A 80 14.87 -9.03 1.04
CA LEU A 80 15.07 -7.75 0.37
C LEU A 80 14.45 -6.57 1.14
N CYS A 81 13.41 -6.80 1.96
CA CYS A 81 12.90 -5.78 2.89
C CYS A 81 13.54 -5.84 4.29
N GLY A 82 14.59 -6.67 4.45
CA GLY A 82 15.37 -6.81 5.67
C GLY A 82 14.70 -7.67 6.73
N VAL A 83 13.93 -8.68 6.33
CA VAL A 83 13.40 -9.72 7.22
C VAL A 83 14.25 -10.98 7.05
N SER A 84 14.95 -11.41 8.10
CA SER A 84 15.82 -12.59 8.04
C SER A 84 15.05 -13.85 7.63
N LYS A 85 15.64 -14.73 6.80
CA LYS A 85 15.03 -16.01 6.38
C LYS A 85 14.39 -16.84 7.50
N THR A 86 14.97 -16.83 8.69
CA THR A 86 14.49 -17.60 9.85
C THR A 86 13.20 -17.06 10.45
N LYS A 87 12.79 -15.85 10.07
CA LYS A 87 11.58 -15.18 10.57
C LYS A 87 10.50 -15.00 9.53
N ILE A 88 10.79 -15.23 8.25
CA ILE A 88 9.84 -14.99 7.15
C ILE A 88 8.58 -15.84 7.33
N SER A 89 8.72 -17.16 7.48
CA SER A 89 7.56 -18.06 7.62
C SER A 89 6.71 -17.70 8.84
N GLU A 90 7.35 -17.55 10.01
CA GLU A 90 6.66 -17.23 11.27
C GLU A 90 5.81 -15.96 11.16
N GLU A 91 6.31 -14.92 10.49
CA GLU A 91 5.58 -13.66 10.34
C GLU A 91 4.50 -13.73 9.26
N LEU A 92 4.73 -14.45 8.17
CA LEU A 92 3.72 -14.69 7.14
C LEU A 92 2.54 -15.49 7.72
N ASP A 93 2.83 -16.54 8.49
CA ASP A 93 1.81 -17.36 9.14
C ASP A 93 0.99 -16.51 10.13
N LYS A 94 1.64 -15.70 10.97
CA LYS A 94 0.96 -14.75 11.87
C LYS A 94 0.10 -13.73 11.13
N LEU A 95 0.58 -13.17 10.02
CA LEU A 95 -0.19 -12.22 9.22
C LEU A 95 -1.41 -12.87 8.54
N ALA A 96 -1.28 -14.14 8.12
CA ALA A 96 -2.38 -14.91 7.59
C ALA A 96 -3.42 -15.26 8.68
N GLU A 97 -2.97 -15.66 9.86
CA GLU A 97 -3.82 -15.90 11.04
C GLU A 97 -4.61 -14.64 11.42
N LEU A 98 -3.96 -13.48 11.39
CA LEU A 98 -4.59 -12.17 11.64
C LEU A 98 -5.44 -11.66 10.47
N ARG A 99 -5.60 -12.48 9.41
CA ARG A 99 -6.37 -12.20 8.19
C ARG A 99 -5.88 -10.97 7.42
N VAL A 100 -4.62 -10.60 7.58
CA VAL A 100 -4.01 -9.41 6.93
C VAL A 100 -3.61 -9.73 5.50
N ILE A 101 -3.07 -10.93 5.29
CA ILE A 101 -2.66 -11.40 3.98
C ILE A 101 -3.30 -12.74 3.66
N GLU A 102 -3.44 -13.00 2.37
CA GLU A 102 -3.63 -14.34 1.83
C GLU A 102 -2.41 -14.70 0.98
N TRP A 103 -2.02 -15.97 1.03
CA TRP A 103 -0.93 -16.50 0.21
C TRP A 103 -1.36 -17.79 -0.46
N ASP A 104 -1.46 -17.75 -1.79
CA ASP A 104 -1.63 -18.93 -2.61
C ASP A 104 -0.26 -19.57 -2.90
N LYS A 105 -0.01 -20.74 -2.29
CA LYS A 105 1.25 -21.49 -2.46
C LYS A 105 1.43 -22.06 -3.86
N GLY A 106 0.34 -22.29 -4.59
CA GLY A 106 0.36 -22.80 -5.97
C GLY A 106 0.72 -21.70 -6.96
N THR A 107 0.06 -20.55 -6.88
CA THR A 107 0.30 -19.42 -7.81
C THR A 107 1.47 -18.54 -7.38
N LYS A 108 1.92 -18.66 -6.13
CA LYS A 108 3.00 -17.85 -5.52
C LYS A 108 2.61 -16.37 -5.42
N GLU A 109 1.33 -16.13 -5.16
CA GLU A 109 0.73 -14.81 -5.09
C GLU A 109 0.37 -14.46 -3.64
N PHE A 110 0.75 -13.26 -3.23
CA PHE A 110 0.45 -12.70 -1.91
C PHE A 110 -0.48 -11.51 -2.08
N SER A 111 -1.67 -11.56 -1.51
CA SER A 111 -2.61 -10.44 -1.49
C SER A 111 -2.73 -9.85 -0.10
N ILE A 112 -3.00 -8.54 -0.04
CA ILE A 112 -3.41 -7.88 1.19
C ILE A 112 -4.93 -7.88 1.23
N ASN A 113 -5.50 -8.42 2.30
CA ASN A 113 -6.94 -8.50 2.48
C ASN A 113 -7.55 -7.14 2.80
N ASP A 114 -8.86 -7.01 2.60
CA ASP A 114 -9.60 -5.82 3.03
C ASP A 114 -9.40 -5.59 4.54
N PRO A 115 -8.94 -4.40 4.95
CA PRO A 115 -8.70 -4.07 6.36
C PRO A 115 -9.90 -4.23 7.30
N HIS A 116 -11.12 -4.26 6.76
CA HIS A 116 -12.32 -4.56 7.54
C HIS A 116 -12.24 -5.91 8.26
N TYR A 117 -11.54 -6.88 7.69
CA TYR A 117 -11.42 -8.23 8.25
C TYR A 117 -10.16 -8.45 9.09
N TRP A 118 -9.29 -7.45 9.25
CA TRP A 118 -8.05 -7.62 9.98
C TRP A 118 -8.30 -7.75 11.47
N GLU A 119 -7.72 -8.78 12.08
CA GLU A 119 -7.85 -9.07 13.51
C GLU A 119 -6.73 -8.44 14.35
N VAL A 120 -5.95 -7.53 13.75
CA VAL A 120 -4.89 -6.79 14.44
C VAL A 120 -5.53 -5.70 15.30
N PRO A 121 -5.15 -5.56 16.58
CA PRO A 121 -5.68 -4.48 17.41
C PRO A 121 -5.24 -3.11 16.91
N PHE A 122 -6.01 -2.07 17.22
CA PHE A 122 -5.57 -0.69 17.03
C PHE A 122 -4.44 -0.36 18.03
N ASN A 123 -3.50 0.48 17.60
CA ASN A 123 -2.52 1.03 18.52
C ASN A 123 -3.21 2.00 19.50
N ARG A 124 -2.60 2.21 20.69
CA ARG A 124 -3.21 2.95 21.80
C ARG A 124 -3.48 4.44 21.49
N GLY A 125 -2.82 5.00 20.49
CA GLY A 125 -2.91 6.42 20.13
C GLY A 125 -4.00 6.72 19.10
N VAL A 126 -4.69 5.71 18.56
CA VAL A 126 -5.70 5.92 17.52
C VAL A 126 -6.90 6.68 18.07
N SER A 127 -7.28 7.75 17.39
CA SER A 127 -8.55 8.46 17.56
C SER A 127 -9.23 8.58 16.21
N ASP A 128 -10.30 7.83 15.99
CA ASP A 128 -11.04 7.84 14.72
C ASP A 128 -11.58 9.23 14.40
N THR A 129 -12.06 9.96 15.42
CA THR A 129 -12.51 11.35 15.27
C THR A 129 -11.39 12.26 14.79
N ARG A 130 -10.19 12.19 15.40
CA ARG A 130 -9.06 13.02 14.96
C ARG A 130 -8.58 12.64 13.56
N TYR A 131 -8.55 11.34 13.24
CA TYR A 131 -8.22 10.88 11.88
C TYR A 131 -9.21 11.39 10.83
N GLN A 132 -10.51 11.33 11.10
CA GLN A 132 -11.53 11.84 10.19
C GLN A 132 -11.42 13.35 10.01
N GLN A 133 -11.16 14.08 11.10
CA GLN A 133 -10.90 15.52 11.03
C GLN A 133 -9.69 15.83 10.14
N MET A 134 -8.55 15.15 10.36
CA MET A 134 -7.35 15.35 9.54
C MET A 134 -7.59 15.01 8.06
N PHE A 135 -8.40 14.00 7.77
CA PHE A 135 -8.76 13.65 6.40
C PHE A 135 -9.51 14.80 5.71
N ILE A 136 -10.53 15.36 6.37
CA ILE A 136 -11.29 16.51 5.85
C ILE A 136 -10.39 17.74 5.70
N GLU A 137 -9.57 18.06 6.71
CA GLU A 137 -8.62 19.18 6.69
C GLU A 137 -7.65 19.10 5.49
N ASN A 138 -7.16 17.90 5.15
CA ASN A 138 -6.25 17.72 4.02
C ASN A 138 -6.96 17.78 2.65
N LEU A 139 -8.21 17.34 2.56
CA LEU A 139 -9.01 17.50 1.34
C LEU A 139 -9.32 18.97 1.06
N ASP A 140 -9.72 19.71 2.09
CA ASP A 140 -9.97 21.15 2.00
C ASP A 140 -8.69 21.90 1.57
N HIS A 141 -7.55 21.60 2.21
CA HIS A 141 -6.26 22.17 1.85
C HIS A 141 -5.82 21.83 0.42
N ALA A 142 -6.22 20.66 -0.11
CA ALA A 142 -5.97 20.27 -1.50
C ALA A 142 -6.93 20.95 -2.51
N GLY A 143 -7.88 21.77 -2.04
CA GLY A 143 -8.86 22.46 -2.89
C GLY A 143 -10.03 21.58 -3.34
N VAL A 144 -10.27 20.46 -2.67
CA VAL A 144 -11.42 19.59 -2.94
C VAL A 144 -12.67 20.19 -2.31
N ASP A 145 -13.78 20.24 -3.05
CA ASP A 145 -15.07 20.67 -2.50
C ASP A 145 -15.60 19.67 -1.45
N ILE A 146 -15.34 19.99 -0.18
CA ILE A 146 -15.70 19.15 0.96
C ILE A 146 -17.21 19.01 1.18
N SER A 147 -18.04 19.89 0.60
CA SER A 147 -19.50 19.81 0.77
C SER A 147 -20.07 18.49 0.21
N THR A 148 -19.50 18.05 -0.92
CA THR A 148 -19.83 16.78 -1.57
C THR A 148 -19.29 15.55 -0.83
N VAL A 149 -18.23 15.71 -0.04
CA VAL A 149 -17.62 14.64 0.75
C VAL A 149 -18.40 14.46 2.06
N ILE A 150 -18.72 15.56 2.74
CA ILE A 150 -19.49 15.55 4.00
C ILE A 150 -20.87 14.93 3.79
N SER A 151 -21.52 15.18 2.64
CA SER A 151 -22.82 14.59 2.34
C SER A 151 -22.78 13.07 2.17
N ARG A 152 -21.63 12.49 1.79
CA ARG A 152 -21.42 11.03 1.66
C ARG A 152 -20.99 10.36 2.97
N LEU A 153 -20.58 11.14 3.98
CA LEU A 153 -20.16 10.65 5.30
C LEU A 153 -21.30 10.61 6.32
N ARG A 154 -22.47 11.16 5.99
CA ARG A 154 -23.69 11.13 6.81
C ARG A 154 -24.56 9.95 6.42
#